data_AF-A0A3D0Y0Z2-F1
#
_entry.id   AF-A0A3D0Y0Z2-F1
#
_cell.length_a   1.000
_cell.length_b   1.000
_cell.length_c   1.000
_cell.angle_alpha   90.00
_cell.angle_beta   90.00
_cell.angle_gamma   90.00
#
_symmetry.space_group_name_H-M   'P 1'
#
loop_
_entity.id
_entity.type
_entity.pdbx_description
1 polymer ?
#
loop_
_entity_poly.entity_id
_entity_poly.type
_entity_poly.pdbx_seq_one_letter_code
_entity_poly.pdbx_strand_id
1 'polypeptide(L)'
;MKNEEAKNLINKINDMDLKDKLRFAVCMSQDKWAGLKYNTKENYQKFNNMLKMIDEEYKKTHINMTKYTNIMFFEARLMVLPPELQNQIALYLFNNINLENKKK
;
A
#
# COMPACT_ATOMS: atom_id res chain seq x y z
N MET A 1 -12.42 14.76 -12.22
CA MET A 1 -11.17 14.07 -12.62
C MET A 1 -10.33 13.56 -11.45
N LYS A 2 -9.50 14.37 -10.75
CA LYS A 2 -8.58 13.83 -9.72
C LYS A 2 -9.26 13.16 -8.51
N ASN A 3 -10.41 13.69 -8.07
CA ASN A 3 -11.21 13.07 -7.01
C ASN A 3 -11.88 11.75 -7.45
N GLU A 4 -12.27 11.63 -8.72
CA GLU A 4 -12.81 10.37 -9.25
C GLU A 4 -11.72 9.32 -9.37
N GLU A 5 -10.52 9.73 -9.76
CA GLU A 5 -9.35 8.86 -9.79
C GLU A 5 -8.97 8.35 -8.39
N ALA A 6 -9.00 9.22 -7.38
CA ALA A 6 -8.81 8.81 -5.98
C ALA A 6 -9.89 7.81 -5.52
N LYS A 7 -11.17 8.06 -5.85
CA LYS A 7 -12.26 7.10 -5.57
C LYS A 7 -12.05 5.75 -6.27
N ASN A 8 -11.61 5.76 -7.52
CA ASN A 8 -11.32 4.55 -8.26
C ASN A 8 -10.17 3.75 -7.63
N LEU A 9 -9.12 4.42 -7.14
CA LEU A 9 -8.04 3.79 -6.38
C LEU A 9 -8.55 3.17 -5.08
N ILE A 10 -9.40 3.88 -4.33
CA ILE A 10 -10.01 3.36 -3.10
C ILE A 10 -10.86 2.12 -3.36
N ASN A 11 -11.67 2.12 -4.41
CA ASN A 11 -12.47 0.96 -4.79
C ASN A 11 -11.58 -0.25 -5.10
N LYS A 12 -10.52 -0.04 -5.88
CA LYS A 12 -9.57 -1.11 -6.17
C LYS A 12 -8.83 -1.60 -4.92
N ILE A 13 -8.51 -0.72 -3.97
CA ILE A 13 -7.95 -1.13 -2.67
C ILE A 13 -8.94 -2.03 -1.90
N ASN A 14 -10.24 -1.74 -1.96
CA ASN A 14 -11.23 -2.60 -1.28
C ASN A 14 -11.28 -4.01 -1.85
N ASP A 15 -11.11 -4.13 -3.17
CA ASP A 15 -11.13 -5.41 -3.88
C ASP A 15 -9.83 -6.21 -3.74
N MET A 16 -8.73 -5.59 -3.24
CA MET A 16 -7.47 -6.29 -3.01
C MET A 16 -7.57 -7.28 -1.85
N ASP A 17 -6.84 -8.39 -1.97
CA ASP A 17 -6.59 -9.26 -0.83
C ASP A 17 -5.61 -8.61 0.18
N LEU A 18 -5.52 -9.19 1.38
CA LEU A 18 -4.67 -8.66 2.45
C LEU A 18 -3.17 -8.64 2.05
N LYS A 19 -2.70 -9.60 1.24
CA LYS A 19 -1.29 -9.66 0.83
C LYS A 19 -0.97 -8.49 -0.10
N ASP A 20 -1.84 -8.23 -1.07
CA ASP A 20 -1.69 -7.12 -2.01
C ASP A 20 -1.82 -5.77 -1.30
N LYS A 21 -2.75 -5.63 -0.36
CA LYS A 21 -2.83 -4.44 0.51
C LYS A 21 -1.53 -4.20 1.27
N LEU A 22 -0.96 -5.25 1.88
CA LEU A 22 0.29 -5.15 2.61
C LEU A 22 1.49 -4.84 1.69
N ARG A 23 1.56 -5.45 0.51
CA ARG A 23 2.58 -5.14 -0.51
C ARG A 23 2.49 -3.68 -0.92
N PHE A 24 1.28 -3.17 -1.14
CA PHE A 24 1.09 -1.77 -1.51
C PHE A 24 1.48 -0.83 -0.37
N ALA A 25 1.11 -1.16 0.87
CA ALA A 25 1.46 -0.37 2.04
C ALA A 25 2.97 -0.34 2.30
N VAL A 26 3.67 -1.46 2.05
CA VAL A 26 5.13 -1.53 2.08
C VAL A 26 5.75 -0.60 1.04
N CYS A 27 5.26 -0.63 -0.20
CA CYS A 27 5.72 0.25 -1.30
C CYS A 27 5.58 1.72 -0.93
N MET A 28 4.38 2.14 -0.54
CA MET A 28 4.09 3.51 -0.07
C MET A 28 4.97 3.96 1.10
N SER A 29 5.31 3.03 1.99
CA SER A 29 6.14 3.29 3.18
C SER A 29 7.65 3.26 2.90
N GLN A 30 8.06 3.04 1.66
CA GLN A 30 9.45 3.18 1.21
C GLN A 30 9.64 4.33 0.24
N ASP A 31 8.58 4.76 -0.44
CA ASP A 31 8.66 5.68 -1.57
C ASP A 31 9.02 7.11 -1.17
N LYS A 32 10.27 7.49 -1.46
CA LYS A 32 10.81 8.83 -1.20
C LYS A 32 10.22 9.92 -2.11
N TRP A 33 9.50 9.55 -3.16
CA TRP A 33 9.06 10.46 -4.21
C TRP A 33 7.61 10.93 -4.05
N ALA A 34 6.77 10.18 -3.32
CA ALA A 34 5.42 10.62 -3.00
C ALA A 34 5.41 11.67 -1.86
N GLY A 35 4.44 12.59 -1.90
CA GLY A 35 4.21 13.60 -0.85
C GLY A 35 3.57 13.00 0.43
N LEU A 36 3.89 11.73 0.73
CA LEU A 36 3.29 10.93 1.79
C LEU A 36 3.90 11.29 3.14
N LYS A 37 3.09 11.90 4.00
CA LYS A 37 3.42 12.14 5.42
C LYS A 37 3.60 10.84 6.21
N TYR A 38 2.98 9.76 5.72
CA TYR A 38 2.97 8.46 6.37
C TYR A 38 4.06 7.50 5.87
N ASN A 39 4.92 7.96 4.95
CA ASN A 39 6.13 7.23 4.59
C ASN A 39 7.14 7.30 5.74
N THR A 40 6.90 6.51 6.79
CA THR A 40 7.75 6.43 7.97
C THR A 40 8.38 5.04 8.05
N LYS A 41 9.61 4.99 8.60
CA LYS A 41 10.30 3.73 8.87
C LYS A 41 9.47 2.79 9.73
N GLU A 42 8.70 3.33 10.67
CA GLU A 42 7.80 2.59 11.54
C GLU A 42 6.68 1.89 10.75
N ASN A 43 5.98 2.61 9.86
CA ASN A 43 4.95 2.03 9.01
C ASN A 43 5.52 0.96 8.09
N TYR A 44 6.69 1.22 7.49
CA TYR A 44 7.38 0.22 6.68
C TYR A 44 7.65 -1.06 7.47
N GLN A 45 8.28 -0.95 8.65
CA GLN A 45 8.59 -2.11 9.48
C GLN A 45 7.34 -2.87 9.89
N LYS A 46 6.28 -2.16 10.29
CA LYS A 46 4.99 -2.74 10.65
C LYS A 46 4.41 -3.59 9.53
N PHE A 47 4.20 -3.01 8.35
CA PHE A 47 3.57 -3.72 7.23
C PHE A 47 4.47 -4.81 6.64
N ASN A 48 5.78 -4.57 6.58
CA ASN A 48 6.74 -5.56 6.12
C ASN A 48 6.75 -6.80 7.04
N ASN A 49 6.70 -6.61 8.36
CA ASN A 49 6.63 -7.72 9.30
C ASN A 49 5.30 -8.48 9.18
N MET A 50 4.18 -7.76 9.07
CA MET A 50 2.87 -8.38 8.84
C MET A 50 2.86 -9.24 7.57
N LEU A 51 3.42 -8.72 6.46
CA LEU A 51 3.49 -9.46 5.20
C LEU A 51 4.36 -10.71 5.32
N LYS A 52 5.54 -10.62 5.95
CA LYS A 52 6.42 -11.78 6.22
C LYS A 52 5.76 -12.87 7.05
N MET A 53 4.79 -12.53 7.91
CA MET A 53 4.07 -13.52 8.72
C MET A 53 3.05 -14.32 7.92
N ILE A 54 2.48 -13.74 6.85
CA ILE A 54 1.39 -14.37 6.08
C ILE A 54 1.79 -14.82 4.67
N ASP A 55 3.00 -14.44 4.23
CA ASP A 55 3.53 -14.73 2.90
C ASP A 55 4.95 -15.32 3.00
N GLU A 56 5.01 -16.65 3.02
CA GLU A 56 6.27 -17.41 3.10
C GLU A 56 7.14 -17.24 1.84
N GLU A 57 6.56 -16.98 0.66
CA GLU A 57 7.35 -16.68 -0.54
C GLU A 57 8.05 -15.32 -0.38
N TYR A 58 7.31 -14.31 0.06
CA TYR A 58 7.85 -12.98 0.33
C TYR A 58 8.94 -13.00 1.41
N LYS A 59 8.78 -13.83 2.46
CA LYS A 59 9.77 -13.97 3.54
C LYS A 59 11.09 -14.57 3.08
N LYS A 60 11.05 -15.53 2.15
CA LYS A 60 12.23 -16.30 1.71
C LYS A 60 12.96 -15.67 0.52
N THR A 61 12.30 -14.79 -0.22
CA THR A 61 12.85 -14.21 -1.46
C THR A 61 13.31 -12.77 -1.26
N HIS A 62 14.36 -12.35 -1.99
CA HIS A 62 14.64 -10.92 -2.15
C HIS A 62 13.47 -10.33 -2.93
N ILE A 63 12.80 -9.33 -2.36
CA ILE A 63 11.54 -8.80 -2.89
C ILE A 63 11.73 -8.35 -4.33
N ASN A 64 11.18 -9.11 -5.27
CA ASN A 64 11.14 -8.69 -6.65
C ASN A 64 9.82 -7.96 -6.92
N MET A 65 9.82 -6.64 -6.75
CA MET A 65 8.63 -5.81 -6.99
C MET A 65 8.11 -5.90 -8.43
N THR A 66 8.96 -6.30 -9.39
CA THR A 66 8.54 -6.52 -10.79
C THR A 66 7.54 -7.67 -10.94
N LYS A 67 7.49 -8.62 -9.97
CA LYS A 67 6.46 -9.66 -9.92
C LYS A 67 5.07 -9.08 -9.63
N TYR A 68 5.00 -7.92 -8.98
CA TYR A 68 3.76 -7.32 -8.51
C TYR A 68 3.38 -6.12 -9.39
N THR A 69 3.24 -6.37 -10.70
CA THR A 69 2.95 -5.33 -11.70
C THR A 69 1.71 -4.51 -11.35
N ASN A 70 0.69 -5.14 -10.75
CA ASN A 70 -0.49 -4.45 -10.26
C ASN A 70 -0.13 -3.39 -9.20
N ILE A 71 0.72 -3.73 -8.23
CA ILE A 71 1.16 -2.82 -7.16
C ILE A 71 1.92 -1.63 -7.73
N MET A 72 2.84 -1.88 -8.67
CA MET A 72 3.56 -0.80 -9.37
C MET A 72 2.61 0.11 -10.16
N PHE A 73 1.60 -0.46 -10.81
CA PHE A 73 0.56 0.31 -11.49
C PHE A 73 -0.22 1.20 -10.50
N PHE A 74 -0.60 0.67 -9.34
CA PHE A 74 -1.31 1.44 -8.31
C PHE A 74 -0.47 2.58 -7.75
N GLU A 75 0.82 2.34 -7.52
CA GLU A 75 1.78 3.36 -7.08
C GLU A 75 1.95 4.47 -8.11
N ALA A 76 2.10 4.12 -9.40
CA ALA A 76 2.17 5.11 -10.47
C ALA A 76 0.90 5.99 -10.54
N ARG A 77 -0.28 5.40 -10.35
CA ARG A 77 -1.56 6.13 -10.29
C ARG A 77 -1.69 6.99 -9.03
N LEU A 78 -1.09 6.58 -7.91
CA LEU A 78 -1.03 7.39 -6.69
C LEU A 78 -0.13 8.62 -6.90
N MET A 79 1.05 8.45 -7.50
CA MET A 79 2.04 9.52 -7.68
C MET A 79 1.54 10.70 -8.51
N VAL A 80 0.59 10.49 -9.43
CA VAL A 80 0.01 11.58 -10.25
C VAL A 80 -1.04 12.41 -9.50
N LEU A 81 -1.51 11.94 -8.35
CA LEU A 81 -2.47 12.66 -7.51
C LEU A 81 -1.78 13.76 -6.69
N PRO A 82 -2.51 14.82 -6.29
CA PRO A 82 -1.98 15.83 -5.40
C PRO A 82 -1.70 15.22 -4.00
N PRO A 83 -0.72 15.75 -3.24
CA PRO A 83 -0.31 15.19 -1.96
C PRO A 83 -1.46 14.97 -0.97
N GLU A 84 -2.47 15.83 -0.95
CA GLU A 84 -3.64 15.71 -0.07
C GLU A 84 -4.38 14.38 -0.32
N LEU A 85 -4.62 14.05 -1.59
CA LEU A 85 -5.30 12.81 -1.98
C LEU A 85 -4.39 11.59 -1.78
N GLN A 86 -3.09 11.72 -2.06
CA GLN A 86 -2.13 10.64 -1.77
C GLN A 86 -2.19 10.24 -0.29
N ASN A 87 -2.16 11.22 0.61
CA ASN A 87 -2.22 11.00 2.05
C ASN A 87 -3.56 10.42 2.52
N GLN A 88 -4.69 10.84 1.93
CA GLN A 88 -5.99 10.25 2.21
C GLN A 88 -6.05 8.78 1.80
N ILE A 89 -5.51 8.43 0.64
CA ILE A 89 -5.47 7.04 0.15
C ILE A 89 -4.56 6.19 1.03
N ALA A 90 -3.38 6.70 1.42
CA ALA A 90 -2.47 5.99 2.32
C ALA A 90 -3.13 5.73 3.69
N LEU A 91 -3.77 6.74 4.28
CA LEU A 91 -4.55 6.58 5.51
C LEU A 91 -5.64 5.52 5.37
N TYR A 92 -6.38 5.56 4.27
CA TYR A 92 -7.45 4.61 4.00
C TYR A 92 -6.91 3.17 3.95
N LEU A 93 -5.85 2.93 3.16
CA LEU A 93 -5.19 1.63 3.04
C LEU A 93 -4.71 1.13 4.42
N PHE A 94 -4.04 1.98 5.18
CA PHE A 94 -3.45 1.61 6.46
C PHE A 94 -4.53 1.25 7.50
N ASN A 95 -5.62 2.01 7.52
CA ASN A 95 -6.76 1.73 8.38
C ASN A 95 -7.47 0.44 7.96
N ASN A 96 -7.61 0.19 6.66
CA ASN A 96 -8.23 -1.02 6.13
C ASN A 96 -7.46 -2.28 6.57
N ILE A 97 -6.12 -2.27 6.44
CA ILE A 97 -5.24 -3.36 6.91
C ILE A 97 -5.38 -3.58 8.42
N ASN A 98 -5.40 -2.51 9.22
CA ASN A 98 -5.56 -2.62 10.68
C ASN A 98 -6.92 -3.22 11.07
N LEU A 99 -7.99 -2.87 10.36
CA LEU A 99 -9.33 -3.41 10.60
C LEU A 99 -9.41 -4.91 10.29
N GLU A 100 -8.80 -5.36 9.20
CA GLU A 100 -8.77 -6.78 8.84
C GLU A 100 -7.96 -7.61 9.85
N ASN A 101 -6.88 -7.04 10.40
CA ASN A 101 -6.10 -7.71 11.44
C ASN A 101 -6.84 -7.81 12.78
N LYS A 102 -7.73 -6.87 13.12
CA LYS A 102 -8.56 -6.93 14.35
C LYS A 102 -9.68 -7.97 14.29
N LYS A 103 -10.03 -8.46 13.09
CA LYS A 103 -11.08 -9.46 12.88
C LYS A 103 -10.57 -10.91 13.00
N LYS A 104 -9.25 -11.10 13.12
CA LYS A 104 -8.59 -12.38 13.34
C LYS A 104 -8.24 -12.55 14.82
#